data_AF-A0A194RRJ5-F1
#
_entry.id   AF-A0A194RRJ5-F1
#
_cell.length_a   1.000
_cell.length_b   1.000
_cell.length_c   1.000
_cell.angle_alpha   90.00
_cell.angle_beta   90.00
_cell.angle_gamma   90.00
#
_symmetry.space_group_name_H-M   'P 1'
#
loop_
_entity.id
_entity.type
_entity.pdbx_description
1 polymer ?
#
loop_
_entity_poly.entity_id
_entity_poly.type
_entity_poly.pdbx_seq_one_letter_code
_entity_poly.pdbx_strand_id
1 'polypeptide(L)'
;MTTAWSMGPGTYEVPLSLFAKNRERLAKKLKNDQIVVLQGGDSINHYDTDVEYVFRQESYFTWICGVREPGCYFALDVSTKKGHLFVPRLPDEYEVWMGKLLTCQQFKEIYGIEEVHYVDELQEILKQLNPEVLLTLSGPNTDSGLTAKEAVFEGIDEFKVDNETLFPIIAELRVIKTPEEIEVMRYICKTSSDAHKKVMLYAKPGRMEYQCESVFLDHCYRIGGCRHVSYTCICGSGDNAAVLHYGHAAAPNCKMLQDGDMCLFDMGGNYAGYAADITCSFPANGKFTEDQKLIYEAVLAARDAVFREARPGVKWPDMHLVANRAMLEHLKQGGLLKGDVEDMIAAGVNGVLQPHGLGHLLGLDVHDVGGYLSGCPERPAGPLARLRTARVLLPGMVLTVEPGCYFIPKQVLGCALAEDCVVNSALWRLFDMGGNYAGYAADITCSFPANGKFTEDQKLIYEAVLAARDAVFREARPGVKWPDMHLVANRAMLEHLKQGGLLEGDVEDMIAAGVNGVLQPHGLGHLLGLDVHDVGGYLSGCPERPAGPLARLRTARVLLPGMVLTVEPGCYFIPKVSL
;
A
#
# COMPACT_ATOMS: atom_id res chain seq x y z
N MET A 1 -10.83 -25.04 -8.38
CA MET A 1 -11.12 -24.22 -7.19
C MET A 1 -9.83 -23.81 -6.52
N THR A 2 -9.60 -22.51 -6.44
CA THR A 2 -8.49 -21.92 -5.69
C THR A 2 -8.83 -22.00 -4.20
N THR A 3 -7.87 -22.28 -3.33
CA THR A 3 -8.08 -22.38 -1.87
C THR A 3 -7.59 -21.16 -1.10
N ALA A 4 -6.78 -20.32 -1.74
CA ALA A 4 -6.11 -19.17 -1.14
C ALA A 4 -5.95 -18.00 -2.12
N TRP A 5 -5.91 -16.79 -1.57
CA TRP A 5 -5.41 -15.59 -2.22
C TRP A 5 -3.88 -15.56 -2.07
N SER A 6 -3.15 -15.29 -3.16
CA SER A 6 -1.70 -15.06 -3.11
C SER A 6 -1.23 -14.20 -4.28
N MET A 7 0.04 -13.79 -4.23
CA MET A 7 0.78 -13.14 -5.33
C MET A 7 1.69 -14.13 -6.08
N GLY A 8 1.40 -15.43 -5.98
CA GLY A 8 2.16 -16.50 -6.63
C GLY A 8 3.19 -17.20 -5.72
N PRO A 9 3.96 -18.16 -6.26
CA PRO A 9 4.85 -19.02 -5.49
C PRO A 9 5.89 -18.25 -4.66
N GLY A 10 6.09 -18.67 -3.41
CA GLY A 10 7.01 -18.03 -2.47
C GLY A 10 6.39 -16.89 -1.66
N THR A 11 5.17 -16.45 -1.99
CA THR A 11 4.38 -15.52 -1.18
C THR A 11 3.39 -16.27 -0.27
N TYR A 12 2.89 -15.62 0.79
CA TYR A 12 1.99 -16.29 1.74
C TYR A 12 0.60 -16.54 1.12
N GLU A 13 0.13 -17.79 1.21
CA GLU A 13 -1.18 -18.20 0.74
C GLU A 13 -2.25 -17.88 1.80
N VAL A 14 -2.95 -16.75 1.63
CA VAL A 14 -4.02 -16.31 2.52
C VAL A 14 -5.26 -17.18 2.28
N PRO A 15 -5.69 -18.04 3.21
CA PRO A 15 -6.78 -18.97 2.95
C PRO A 15 -8.10 -18.23 2.74
N LEU A 16 -8.88 -18.58 1.71
CA LEU A 16 -10.17 -17.92 1.41
C LEU A 16 -11.19 -18.08 2.55
N SER A 17 -10.98 -19.08 3.42
CA SER A 17 -11.76 -19.28 4.64
C SER A 17 -11.62 -18.14 5.65
N LEU A 18 -10.59 -17.29 5.57
CA LEU A 18 -10.47 -16.04 6.33
C LEU A 18 -11.69 -15.15 6.06
N PHE A 19 -11.94 -14.82 4.79
CA PHE A 19 -13.06 -13.97 4.38
C PHE A 19 -14.41 -14.62 4.70
N ALA A 20 -14.56 -15.92 4.47
CA ALA A 20 -15.78 -16.65 4.84
C ALA A 20 -16.07 -16.64 6.36
N LYS A 21 -15.03 -16.75 7.20
CA LYS A 21 -15.15 -16.60 8.66
C LYS A 21 -15.55 -15.17 9.04
N ASN A 22 -15.03 -14.16 8.36
CA ASN A 22 -15.44 -12.76 8.58
C ASN A 22 -16.91 -12.53 8.22
N ARG A 23 -17.40 -13.07 7.10
CA ARG A 23 -18.85 -13.10 6.77
C ARG A 23 -19.68 -13.78 7.87
N GLU A 24 -19.23 -14.95 8.35
CA GLU A 24 -19.96 -15.68 9.39
C GLU A 24 -19.98 -14.94 10.74
N ARG A 25 -18.88 -14.27 11.10
CA ARG A 25 -18.76 -13.41 12.29
C ARG A 25 -19.72 -12.22 12.22
N LEU A 26 -19.84 -11.59 11.04
CA LEU A 26 -20.75 -10.47 10.80
C LEU A 26 -22.21 -10.92 10.85
N ALA A 27 -22.60 -11.97 10.13
CA ALA A 27 -23.96 -12.49 10.14
C ALA A 27 -24.43 -12.88 11.56
N LYS A 28 -23.54 -13.43 12.40
CA LYS A 28 -23.82 -13.73 13.83
C LYS A 28 -24.13 -12.51 14.71
N LYS A 29 -23.93 -11.28 14.23
CA LYS A 29 -24.21 -10.02 14.93
C LYS A 29 -25.42 -9.27 14.40
N LEU A 30 -25.98 -9.71 13.27
CA LEU A 30 -27.09 -9.09 12.58
C LEU A 30 -28.36 -9.92 12.74
N LYS A 31 -29.51 -9.38 12.34
CA LYS A 31 -30.79 -10.11 12.36
C LYS A 31 -30.97 -10.84 11.04
N ASN A 32 -31.68 -11.96 11.09
CA ASN A 32 -32.22 -12.60 9.91
C ASN A 32 -33.02 -11.61 9.04
N ASP A 33 -33.08 -11.91 7.75
CA ASP A 33 -33.85 -11.21 6.71
C ASP A 33 -33.34 -9.77 6.43
N GLN A 34 -32.17 -9.43 6.98
CA GLN A 34 -31.35 -8.30 6.58
C GLN A 34 -30.32 -8.73 5.53
N ILE A 35 -29.97 -7.83 4.60
CA ILE A 35 -28.86 -8.05 3.65
C ILE A 35 -27.85 -6.92 3.83
N VAL A 36 -26.60 -7.26 4.12
CA VAL A 36 -25.50 -6.27 4.07
C VAL A 36 -25.14 -5.99 2.62
N VAL A 37 -25.01 -4.73 2.22
CA VAL A 37 -24.54 -4.33 0.88
C VAL A 37 -23.34 -3.40 1.01
N LEU A 38 -22.22 -3.77 0.38
CA LEU A 38 -20.99 -3.00 0.30
C LEU A 38 -20.63 -2.73 -1.16
N GLN A 39 -20.11 -1.53 -1.41
CA GLN A 39 -19.50 -1.14 -2.69
C GLN A 39 -17.97 -1.20 -2.55
N GLY A 40 -17.30 -1.77 -3.54
CA GLY A 40 -15.84 -1.77 -3.62
C GLY A 40 -15.28 -0.40 -4.04
N GLY A 41 -13.96 -0.32 -4.08
CA GLY A 41 -13.25 0.81 -4.65
C GLY A 41 -13.37 0.85 -6.17
N ASP A 42 -13.27 2.05 -6.72
CA ASP A 42 -13.22 2.33 -8.15
C ASP A 42 -11.78 2.70 -8.55
N SER A 43 -11.39 2.51 -9.82
CA SER A 43 -10.14 3.08 -10.35
C SER A 43 -10.22 4.61 -10.36
N ILE A 44 -9.09 5.29 -10.12
CA ILE A 44 -9.01 6.75 -10.05
C ILE A 44 -7.87 7.23 -10.95
N ASN A 45 -8.20 8.12 -11.90
CA ASN A 45 -7.23 8.73 -12.79
C ASN A 45 -6.46 9.86 -12.10
N HIS A 46 -5.27 10.16 -12.63
CA HIS A 46 -4.51 11.36 -12.31
C HIS A 46 -5.25 12.59 -12.87
N TYR A 47 -6.13 13.18 -12.05
CA TYR A 47 -6.96 14.33 -12.44
C TYR A 47 -7.83 14.05 -13.68
N ASP A 48 -7.51 14.64 -14.83
CA ASP A 48 -8.22 14.55 -16.10
C ASP A 48 -7.50 13.74 -17.19
N THR A 49 -6.42 13.00 -16.85
CA THR A 49 -5.64 12.19 -17.79
C THR A 49 -6.13 10.73 -17.94
N ASP A 50 -5.51 9.95 -18.82
CA ASP A 50 -5.74 8.50 -19.01
C ASP A 50 -4.87 7.60 -18.10
N VAL A 51 -4.16 8.18 -17.13
CA VAL A 51 -3.24 7.45 -16.24
C VAL A 51 -3.92 7.16 -14.90
N GLU A 52 -4.11 5.88 -14.57
CA GLU A 52 -4.67 5.45 -13.27
C GLU A 52 -3.62 5.39 -12.16
N TYR A 53 -4.00 5.79 -10.94
CA TYR A 53 -3.30 5.35 -9.74
C TYR A 53 -3.40 3.83 -9.60
N VAL A 54 -2.35 3.17 -9.12
CA VAL A 54 -2.37 1.71 -8.89
C VAL A 54 -3.48 1.36 -7.88
N PHE A 55 -4.56 0.75 -8.37
CA PHE A 55 -5.77 0.46 -7.59
C PHE A 55 -5.46 -0.32 -6.31
N ARG A 56 -6.03 0.15 -5.19
CA ARG A 56 -6.10 -0.55 -3.91
C ARG A 56 -7.57 -0.64 -3.49
N GLN A 57 -8.01 -1.83 -3.11
CA GLN A 57 -9.37 -2.10 -2.67
C GLN A 57 -9.71 -1.36 -1.36
N GLU A 58 -11.00 -1.04 -1.18
CA GLU A 58 -11.54 -0.51 0.09
C GLU A 58 -11.39 -1.55 1.21
N SER A 59 -11.06 -1.12 2.43
CA SER A 59 -10.66 -2.00 3.53
C SER A 59 -11.81 -2.83 4.12
N TYR A 60 -13.04 -2.31 4.25
CA TYR A 60 -14.18 -3.14 4.67
C TYR A 60 -14.62 -4.15 3.59
N PHE A 61 -14.54 -3.78 2.32
CA PHE A 61 -14.76 -4.67 1.18
C PHE A 61 -13.70 -5.80 1.17
N THR A 62 -12.43 -5.44 1.32
CA THR A 62 -11.32 -6.40 1.44
C THR A 62 -11.54 -7.36 2.62
N TRP A 63 -11.99 -6.87 3.77
CA TRP A 63 -12.26 -7.67 4.97
C TRP A 63 -13.31 -8.76 4.76
N ILE A 64 -14.33 -8.51 3.93
CA ILE A 64 -15.48 -9.39 3.75
C ILE A 64 -15.32 -10.41 2.61
N CYS A 65 -14.54 -10.08 1.57
CA CYS A 65 -14.46 -10.90 0.34
C CYS A 65 -13.07 -11.02 -0.31
N GLY A 66 -12.09 -10.18 0.04
CA GLY A 66 -10.71 -10.28 -0.50
C GLY A 66 -10.54 -9.98 -2.01
N VAL A 67 -11.55 -9.38 -2.63
CA VAL A 67 -11.63 -9.12 -4.08
C VAL A 67 -10.67 -8.02 -4.52
N ARG A 68 -9.92 -8.27 -5.60
CA ARG A 68 -8.87 -7.36 -6.10
C ARG A 68 -9.32 -6.42 -7.20
N GLU A 69 -10.43 -6.72 -7.86
CA GLU A 69 -10.94 -5.97 -9.00
C GLU A 69 -11.73 -4.72 -8.55
N PRO A 70 -11.60 -3.59 -9.26
CA PRO A 70 -12.36 -2.38 -9.01
C PRO A 70 -13.82 -2.52 -9.49
N GLY A 71 -14.69 -1.61 -9.03
CA GLY A 71 -16.08 -1.48 -9.51
C GLY A 71 -17.02 -2.62 -9.09
N CYS A 72 -16.58 -3.50 -8.19
CA CYS A 72 -17.38 -4.61 -7.68
C CYS A 72 -18.33 -4.18 -6.55
N TYR A 73 -19.43 -4.93 -6.36
CA TYR A 73 -20.29 -4.84 -5.16
C TYR A 73 -20.36 -6.20 -4.48
N PHE A 74 -20.73 -6.21 -3.21
CA PHE A 74 -20.85 -7.43 -2.43
C PHE A 74 -22.08 -7.37 -1.52
N ALA A 75 -22.89 -8.42 -1.55
CA ALA A 75 -24.01 -8.60 -0.64
C ALA A 75 -23.85 -9.85 0.24
N LEU A 76 -24.26 -9.76 1.51
CA LEU A 76 -24.34 -10.89 2.43
C LEU A 76 -25.78 -11.02 2.93
N ASP A 77 -26.44 -12.10 2.52
CA ASP A 77 -27.70 -12.56 3.12
C ASP A 77 -27.39 -13.06 4.52
N VAL A 78 -27.94 -12.41 5.55
CA VAL A 78 -27.69 -12.77 6.96
C VAL A 78 -28.39 -14.08 7.34
N SER A 79 -29.58 -14.36 6.78
CA SER A 79 -30.36 -15.57 7.06
C SER A 79 -29.66 -16.83 6.56
N THR A 80 -29.14 -16.82 5.32
CA THR A 80 -28.44 -17.98 4.75
C THR A 80 -26.91 -17.94 4.93
N LYS A 81 -26.36 -16.78 5.30
CA LYS A 81 -24.92 -16.48 5.38
C LYS A 81 -24.18 -16.56 4.04
N LYS A 82 -24.89 -16.59 2.91
CA LYS A 82 -24.30 -16.62 1.57
C LYS A 82 -23.81 -15.24 1.15
N GLY A 83 -22.62 -15.21 0.57
CA GLY A 83 -22.08 -14.08 -0.15
C GLY A 83 -22.51 -14.07 -1.63
N HIS A 84 -22.87 -12.89 -2.12
CA HIS A 84 -23.15 -12.60 -3.51
C HIS A 84 -22.15 -11.54 -3.97
N LEU A 85 -21.22 -11.90 -4.85
CA LEU A 85 -20.31 -10.95 -5.49
C LEU A 85 -20.94 -10.44 -6.79
N PHE A 86 -20.80 -9.14 -7.06
CA PHE A 86 -21.23 -8.51 -8.30
C PHE A 86 -20.01 -7.92 -8.99
N VAL A 87 -19.67 -8.41 -10.18
CA VAL A 87 -18.51 -7.97 -10.96
C VAL A 87 -18.93 -7.12 -12.17
N PRO A 88 -18.12 -6.16 -12.64
CA PRO A 88 -18.44 -5.40 -13.85
C PRO A 88 -18.64 -6.31 -15.07
N ARG A 89 -19.67 -6.04 -15.88
CA ARG A 89 -19.83 -6.66 -17.20
C ARG A 89 -18.97 -5.90 -18.20
N LEU A 90 -17.76 -6.40 -18.42
CA LEU A 90 -16.75 -5.75 -19.24
C LEU A 90 -16.98 -6.03 -20.74
N PRO A 91 -16.71 -5.07 -21.64
CA PRO A 91 -16.86 -5.25 -23.08
C PRO A 91 -15.73 -6.12 -23.67
N ASP A 92 -15.98 -6.74 -24.83
CA ASP A 92 -15.01 -7.59 -25.55
C ASP A 92 -13.62 -6.94 -25.72
N GLU A 93 -13.57 -5.62 -25.90
CA GLU A 93 -12.31 -4.87 -26.07
C GLU A 93 -11.40 -4.95 -24.83
N TYR A 94 -11.94 -5.21 -23.64
CA TYR A 94 -11.16 -5.41 -22.41
C TYR A 94 -10.16 -6.56 -22.54
N GLU A 95 -10.49 -7.64 -23.27
CA GLU A 95 -9.58 -8.76 -23.50
C GLU A 95 -8.32 -8.36 -24.29
N VAL A 96 -8.43 -7.32 -25.12
CA VAL A 96 -7.31 -6.79 -25.93
C VAL A 96 -6.38 -5.91 -25.11
N TRP A 97 -6.91 -5.11 -24.17
CA TRP A 97 -6.17 -4.07 -23.46
C TRP A 97 -5.76 -4.44 -22.03
N MET A 98 -6.68 -5.04 -21.27
CA MET A 98 -6.55 -5.22 -19.82
C MET A 98 -6.33 -6.70 -19.42
N GLY A 99 -6.63 -7.62 -20.33
CA GLY A 99 -6.42 -9.06 -20.17
C GLY A 99 -7.72 -9.84 -20.11
N LYS A 100 -7.59 -11.16 -19.93
CA LYS A 100 -8.68 -12.14 -20.10
C LYS A 100 -9.99 -11.74 -19.42
N LEU A 101 -11.08 -11.79 -20.18
CA LEU A 101 -12.43 -11.69 -19.65
C LEU A 101 -12.76 -12.94 -18.81
N LEU A 102 -12.93 -12.74 -17.50
CA LEU A 102 -13.29 -13.80 -16.55
C LEU A 102 -14.81 -13.94 -16.46
N THR A 103 -15.29 -15.19 -16.41
CA THR A 103 -16.71 -15.47 -16.20
C THR A 103 -17.08 -15.43 -14.71
N CYS A 104 -18.36 -15.22 -14.37
CA CYS A 104 -18.83 -15.29 -12.98
C CYS A 104 -18.45 -16.62 -12.29
N GLN A 105 -18.45 -17.74 -13.02
CA GLN A 105 -17.99 -19.04 -12.50
C GLN A 105 -16.48 -19.04 -12.18
N GLN A 106 -15.64 -18.36 -12.97
CA GLN A 106 -14.21 -18.23 -12.67
C GLN A 106 -13.99 -17.34 -11.44
N PHE A 107 -14.70 -16.22 -11.31
CA PHE A 107 -14.67 -15.40 -10.09
C PHE A 107 -15.13 -16.18 -8.85
N LYS A 108 -16.18 -17.00 -8.98
CA LYS A 108 -16.68 -17.91 -7.93
C LYS A 108 -15.58 -18.87 -7.45
N GLU A 109 -14.79 -19.42 -8.37
CA GLU A 109 -13.68 -20.33 -8.08
C GLU A 109 -12.40 -19.63 -7.57
N ILE A 110 -12.20 -18.35 -7.90
CA ILE A 110 -11.06 -17.53 -7.44
C ILE A 110 -11.29 -17.06 -6.00
N TYR A 111 -12.50 -16.62 -5.67
CA TYR A 111 -12.80 -15.98 -4.38
C TYR A 111 -13.51 -16.88 -3.37
N GLY A 112 -14.01 -18.05 -3.77
CA GLY A 112 -14.72 -18.96 -2.86
C GLY A 112 -15.98 -18.32 -2.26
N ILE A 113 -16.68 -17.52 -3.07
CA ILE A 113 -17.94 -16.86 -2.73
C ILE A 113 -19.09 -17.71 -3.26
N GLU A 114 -20.21 -17.72 -2.55
CA GLU A 114 -21.29 -18.66 -2.79
C GLU A 114 -22.03 -18.40 -4.10
N GLU A 115 -22.30 -17.14 -4.47
CA GLU A 115 -22.85 -16.77 -5.78
C GLU A 115 -22.12 -15.56 -6.40
N VAL A 116 -22.07 -15.48 -7.74
CA VAL A 116 -21.46 -14.37 -8.47
C VAL A 116 -22.33 -13.97 -9.65
N HIS A 117 -22.60 -12.67 -9.76
CA HIS A 117 -23.48 -12.02 -10.73
C HIS A 117 -22.76 -10.82 -11.37
N TYR A 118 -23.38 -10.15 -12.34
CA TYR A 118 -22.89 -8.88 -12.86
C TYR A 118 -23.46 -7.68 -12.09
N VAL A 119 -22.76 -6.55 -12.08
CA VAL A 119 -23.22 -5.32 -11.40
C VAL A 119 -24.53 -4.78 -11.98
N ASP A 120 -24.77 -4.96 -13.29
CA ASP A 120 -26.05 -4.60 -13.93
C ASP A 120 -27.23 -5.51 -13.53
N GLU A 121 -26.98 -6.63 -12.85
CA GLU A 121 -27.99 -7.55 -12.28
C GLU A 121 -28.26 -7.25 -10.78
N LEU A 122 -27.50 -6.33 -10.15
CA LEU A 122 -27.51 -6.09 -8.69
C LEU A 122 -28.92 -5.82 -8.13
N GLN A 123 -29.67 -4.90 -8.76
CA GLN A 123 -31.00 -4.51 -8.26
C GLN A 123 -31.98 -5.69 -8.28
N GLU A 124 -31.98 -6.48 -9.36
CA GLU A 124 -32.89 -7.60 -9.55
C GLU A 124 -32.55 -8.77 -8.62
N ILE A 125 -31.26 -9.09 -8.44
CA ILE A 125 -30.84 -10.10 -7.46
C ILE A 125 -31.22 -9.69 -6.03
N LEU A 126 -31.04 -8.42 -5.65
CA LEU A 126 -31.48 -7.94 -4.33
C LEU A 126 -33.01 -8.00 -4.16
N LYS A 127 -33.80 -7.75 -5.22
CA LYS A 127 -35.27 -7.96 -5.20
C LYS A 127 -35.62 -9.45 -4.99
N GLN A 128 -34.92 -10.36 -5.67
CA GLN A 128 -35.15 -11.81 -5.54
C GLN A 128 -34.79 -12.36 -4.15
N LEU A 129 -33.79 -11.78 -3.48
CA LEU A 129 -33.46 -12.11 -2.09
C LEU A 129 -34.47 -11.56 -1.07
N ASN A 130 -35.36 -10.63 -1.48
CA ASN A 130 -36.49 -10.10 -0.71
C ASN A 130 -36.15 -9.70 0.76
N PRO A 131 -35.20 -8.76 0.97
CA PRO A 131 -34.81 -8.30 2.30
C PRO A 131 -35.91 -7.49 3.00
N GLU A 132 -35.95 -7.54 4.34
CA GLU A 132 -36.66 -6.55 5.16
C GLU A 132 -35.96 -5.18 5.11
N VAL A 133 -34.62 -5.18 5.06
CA VAL A 133 -33.78 -3.98 5.02
C VAL A 133 -32.41 -4.28 4.44
N LEU A 134 -31.89 -3.36 3.62
CA LEU A 134 -30.49 -3.32 3.21
C LEU A 134 -29.67 -2.58 4.27
N LEU A 135 -28.60 -3.20 4.74
CA LEU A 135 -27.63 -2.60 5.65
C LEU A 135 -26.43 -2.09 4.84
N THR A 136 -26.31 -0.78 4.74
CA THR A 136 -25.21 -0.11 4.02
C THR A 136 -24.18 0.44 5.01
N LEU A 137 -22.97 0.75 4.53
CA LEU A 137 -21.86 1.19 5.38
C LEU A 137 -21.74 2.71 5.41
N SER A 138 -22.20 3.35 6.49
CA SER A 138 -21.92 4.76 6.74
C SER A 138 -21.44 4.98 8.18
N GLY A 139 -20.36 5.72 8.36
CA GLY A 139 -19.86 6.07 9.69
C GLY A 139 -18.45 6.68 9.71
N PRO A 140 -18.12 7.47 10.74
CA PRO A 140 -16.90 8.28 10.77
C PRO A 140 -15.65 7.47 11.12
N ASN A 141 -14.61 7.57 10.30
CA ASN A 141 -13.26 7.19 10.69
C ASN A 141 -12.73 8.21 11.73
N THR A 142 -12.33 7.72 12.90
CA THR A 142 -12.01 8.54 14.07
C THR A 142 -10.62 9.20 14.04
N ASP A 143 -9.84 8.96 12.98
CA ASP A 143 -8.50 9.50 12.76
C ASP A 143 -8.41 10.46 11.57
N SER A 144 -9.16 10.20 10.48
CA SER A 144 -9.27 11.13 9.34
C SER A 144 -10.44 12.11 9.43
N GLY A 145 -11.47 11.78 10.21
CA GLY A 145 -12.73 12.53 10.26
C GLY A 145 -13.64 12.32 9.04
N LEU A 146 -13.25 11.48 8.08
CA LEU A 146 -14.04 11.15 6.89
C LEU A 146 -15.07 10.05 7.20
N THR A 147 -16.24 10.13 6.58
CA THR A 147 -17.26 9.07 6.62
C THR A 147 -16.93 7.98 5.59
N ALA A 148 -17.14 6.71 5.95
CA ALA A 148 -17.08 5.59 5.00
C ALA A 148 -18.06 5.81 3.84
N LYS A 149 -17.66 5.44 2.61
CA LYS A 149 -18.49 5.56 1.40
C LYS A 149 -19.65 4.57 1.49
N GLU A 150 -20.87 5.10 1.58
CA GLU A 150 -22.09 4.29 1.51
C GLU A 150 -22.25 3.70 0.11
N ALA A 151 -22.75 2.46 0.03
CA ALA A 151 -23.00 1.79 -1.23
C ALA A 151 -24.18 2.45 -1.96
N VAL A 152 -23.95 2.90 -3.20
CA VAL A 152 -24.99 3.53 -4.04
C VAL A 152 -25.11 2.79 -5.37
N PHE A 153 -26.34 2.51 -5.81
CA PHE A 153 -26.61 1.84 -7.09
C PHE A 153 -27.99 2.22 -7.63
N GLU A 154 -28.22 1.99 -8.92
CA GLU A 154 -29.48 2.31 -9.57
C GLU A 154 -30.65 1.53 -8.95
N GLY A 155 -31.68 2.26 -8.53
CA GLY A 155 -32.88 1.67 -7.93
C GLY A 155 -32.73 1.18 -6.48
N ILE A 156 -31.70 1.65 -5.76
CA ILE A 156 -31.58 1.45 -4.29
C ILE A 156 -32.76 2.06 -3.52
N ASP A 157 -33.37 3.14 -4.03
CA ASP A 157 -34.53 3.82 -3.43
C ASP A 157 -35.81 2.96 -3.38
N GLU A 158 -35.86 1.84 -4.10
CA GLU A 158 -36.95 0.86 -4.01
C GLU A 158 -36.87 -0.02 -2.75
N PHE A 159 -35.74 0.04 -2.01
CA PHE A 159 -35.50 -0.74 -0.81
C PHE A 159 -35.56 0.13 0.45
N LYS A 160 -35.90 -0.49 1.59
CA LYS A 160 -35.64 0.09 2.90
C LYS A 160 -34.13 -0.03 3.18
N VAL A 161 -33.47 1.09 3.46
CA VAL A 161 -32.03 1.16 3.77
C VAL A 161 -31.81 1.61 5.22
N ASP A 162 -30.85 1.01 5.91
CA ASP A 162 -30.30 1.42 7.20
C ASP A 162 -28.77 1.48 7.09
N ASN A 163 -28.23 2.69 7.23
CA ASN A 163 -26.80 2.97 7.10
C ASN A 163 -26.10 3.18 8.45
N GLU A 164 -26.81 3.12 9.58
CA GLU A 164 -26.29 3.35 10.93
C GLU A 164 -25.89 2.04 11.62
N THR A 165 -26.66 0.96 11.44
CA THR A 165 -26.47 -0.31 12.16
C THR A 165 -25.16 -1.02 11.81
N LEU A 166 -24.75 -0.99 10.54
CA LEU A 166 -23.65 -1.85 10.06
C LEU A 166 -22.29 -1.39 10.58
N PHE A 167 -21.98 -0.10 10.47
CA PHE A 167 -20.66 0.46 10.75
C PHE A 167 -20.09 0.09 12.14
N PRO A 168 -20.78 0.32 13.27
CA PRO A 168 -20.21 0.00 14.58
C PRO A 168 -19.98 -1.52 14.76
N ILE A 169 -20.80 -2.37 14.11
CA ILE A 169 -20.68 -3.82 14.20
C ILE A 169 -19.48 -4.32 13.40
N ILE A 170 -19.34 -3.92 12.13
CA ILE A 170 -18.24 -4.38 11.27
C ILE A 170 -16.89 -3.78 11.67
N ALA A 171 -16.88 -2.53 12.16
CA ALA A 171 -15.68 -1.92 12.74
C ALA A 171 -15.21 -2.67 14.00
N GLU A 172 -16.11 -3.01 14.93
CA GLU A 172 -15.76 -3.79 16.13
C GLU A 172 -15.23 -5.19 15.79
N LEU A 173 -15.74 -5.83 14.73
CA LEU A 173 -15.21 -7.10 14.24
C LEU A 173 -13.81 -6.97 13.65
N ARG A 174 -13.46 -5.85 13.00
CA ARG A 174 -12.09 -5.57 12.54
C ARG A 174 -11.10 -5.30 13.67
N VAL A 175 -11.55 -4.79 14.82
CA VAL A 175 -10.68 -4.56 16.00
C VAL A 175 -10.03 -5.86 16.49
N ILE A 176 -10.79 -6.96 16.49
CA ILE A 176 -10.36 -8.28 16.97
C ILE A 176 -10.02 -9.19 15.79
N LYS A 177 -8.74 -9.50 15.59
CA LYS A 177 -8.25 -10.33 14.48
C LYS A 177 -8.48 -11.81 14.77
N THR A 178 -8.91 -12.55 13.76
CA THR A 178 -8.89 -14.02 13.71
C THR A 178 -7.46 -14.55 13.68
N PRO A 179 -7.25 -15.83 14.00
CA PRO A 179 -5.95 -16.49 13.79
C PRO A 179 -5.47 -16.37 12.35
N GLU A 180 -6.36 -16.49 11.36
CA GLU A 180 -6.01 -16.34 9.95
C GLU A 180 -5.53 -14.92 9.61
N GLU A 181 -6.22 -13.88 10.08
CA GLU A 181 -5.78 -12.48 9.92
C GLU A 181 -4.41 -12.24 10.56
N ILE A 182 -4.15 -12.83 11.73
CA ILE A 182 -2.85 -12.74 12.42
C ILE A 182 -1.71 -13.36 11.59
N GLU A 183 -1.94 -14.47 10.89
CA GLU A 183 -0.88 -15.06 10.03
C GLU A 183 -0.53 -14.17 8.84
N VAL A 184 -1.50 -13.48 8.21
CA VAL A 184 -1.20 -12.50 7.16
C VAL A 184 -0.38 -11.34 7.73
N MET A 185 -0.77 -10.84 8.91
CA MET A 185 -0.05 -9.76 9.60
C MET A 185 1.38 -10.18 10.00
N ARG A 186 1.59 -11.42 10.45
CA ARG A 186 2.92 -12.00 10.72
C ARG A 186 3.79 -12.01 9.47
N TYR A 187 3.25 -12.44 8.33
CA TYR A 187 3.98 -12.46 7.06
C TYR A 187 4.42 -11.06 6.61
N ILE A 188 3.54 -10.06 6.65
CA ILE A 188 3.89 -8.69 6.22
C ILE A 188 4.83 -7.98 7.20
N CYS A 189 4.67 -8.20 8.51
CA CYS A 189 5.61 -7.69 9.51
C CYS A 189 7.01 -8.29 9.34
N LYS A 190 7.09 -9.61 9.11
CA LYS A 190 8.34 -10.31 8.83
C LYS A 190 9.02 -9.79 7.55
N THR A 191 8.28 -9.66 6.45
CA THR A 191 8.80 -9.12 5.19
C THR A 191 9.32 -7.69 5.36
N SER A 192 8.57 -6.83 6.04
CA SER A 192 8.99 -5.45 6.33
C SER A 192 10.20 -5.40 7.26
N SER A 193 10.29 -6.31 8.24
CA SER A 193 11.46 -6.45 9.13
C SER A 193 12.71 -6.89 8.36
N ASP A 194 12.57 -7.83 7.42
CA ASP A 194 13.68 -8.27 6.57
C ASP A 194 14.12 -7.16 5.60
N ALA A 195 13.18 -6.34 5.11
CA ALA A 195 13.47 -5.12 4.35
C ALA A 195 14.24 -4.07 5.18
N HIS A 196 13.79 -3.75 6.40
CA HIS A 196 14.51 -2.86 7.34
C HIS A 196 15.95 -3.32 7.61
N LYS A 197 16.19 -4.64 7.77
CA LYS A 197 17.55 -5.21 7.87
C LYS A 197 18.39 -4.92 6.61
N LYS A 198 17.80 -4.96 5.40
CA LYS A 198 18.51 -4.57 4.16
C LYS A 198 18.80 -3.08 4.12
N VAL A 199 17.89 -2.24 4.60
CA VAL A 199 18.09 -0.79 4.66
C VAL A 199 19.19 -0.43 5.67
N MET A 200 19.21 -1.00 6.87
CA MET A 200 20.29 -0.76 7.84
C MET A 200 21.67 -1.21 7.33
N LEU A 201 21.75 -2.27 6.52
CA LEU A 201 22.99 -2.69 5.85
C LEU A 201 23.36 -1.80 4.65
N TYR A 202 22.39 -1.06 4.10
CA TYR A 202 22.58 -0.16 2.98
C TYR A 202 22.96 1.26 3.46
N ALA A 203 22.27 1.80 4.45
CA ALA A 203 22.47 3.15 4.96
C ALA A 203 23.94 3.40 5.36
N LYS A 204 24.50 4.51 4.87
CA LYS A 204 25.79 5.09 5.28
C LYS A 204 25.87 6.55 4.83
N PRO A 205 26.79 7.36 5.38
CA PRO A 205 26.99 8.73 4.91
C PRO A 205 27.26 8.81 3.41
N GLY A 206 26.74 9.86 2.76
CA GLY A 206 26.84 10.08 1.32
C GLY A 206 25.79 9.32 0.47
N ARG A 207 24.79 8.69 1.09
CA ARG A 207 23.59 8.18 0.41
C ARG A 207 22.40 9.08 0.67
N MET A 208 21.38 8.98 -0.17
CA MET A 208 20.12 9.72 0.01
C MET A 208 19.10 8.91 0.80
N GLU A 209 18.21 9.59 1.50
CA GLU A 209 17.08 8.96 2.21
C GLU A 209 16.19 8.15 1.24
N TYR A 210 15.83 8.70 0.07
CA TYR A 210 15.04 8.00 -0.96
C TYR A 210 15.73 6.75 -1.54
N GLN A 211 17.06 6.65 -1.46
CA GLN A 211 17.77 5.42 -1.85
C GLN A 211 17.56 4.30 -0.82
N CYS A 212 17.37 4.67 0.45
CA CYS A 212 17.04 3.75 1.53
C CYS A 212 15.58 3.30 1.42
N GLU A 213 14.65 4.22 1.14
CA GLU A 213 13.27 3.92 0.75
C GLU A 213 13.22 2.92 -0.43
N SER A 214 13.94 3.21 -1.53
CA SER A 214 13.96 2.33 -2.71
C SER A 214 14.42 0.90 -2.39
N VAL A 215 15.38 0.72 -1.46
CA VAL A 215 15.85 -0.60 -0.99
C VAL A 215 14.79 -1.32 -0.16
N PHE A 216 14.00 -0.60 0.63
CA PHE A 216 12.85 -1.16 1.34
C PHE A 216 11.77 -1.64 0.36
N LEU A 217 11.38 -0.79 -0.58
CA LEU A 217 10.35 -1.05 -1.58
C LEU A 217 10.71 -2.26 -2.47
N ASP A 218 11.94 -2.32 -2.97
CA ASP A 218 12.45 -3.48 -3.72
C ASP A 218 12.30 -4.77 -2.91
N HIS A 219 12.73 -4.78 -1.64
CA HIS A 219 12.66 -6.00 -0.84
C HIS A 219 11.21 -6.43 -0.59
N CYS A 220 10.35 -5.51 -0.16
CA CYS A 220 8.95 -5.78 0.11
C CYS A 220 8.21 -6.33 -1.12
N TYR A 221 8.40 -5.73 -2.30
CA TYR A 221 7.70 -6.20 -3.49
C TYR A 221 8.35 -7.48 -4.07
N ARG A 222 9.67 -7.47 -4.30
CA ARG A 222 10.38 -8.56 -5.00
C ARG A 222 10.47 -9.87 -4.21
N ILE A 223 10.47 -9.81 -2.88
CA ILE A 223 10.48 -11.01 -2.01
C ILE A 223 9.09 -11.27 -1.41
N GLY A 224 8.38 -10.22 -1.00
CA GLY A 224 7.11 -10.36 -0.29
C GLY A 224 5.84 -10.31 -1.15
N GLY A 225 5.96 -10.03 -2.45
CA GLY A 225 4.79 -9.77 -3.32
C GLY A 225 4.02 -8.49 -2.93
N CYS A 226 4.59 -7.63 -2.07
CA CYS A 226 3.93 -6.44 -1.54
C CYS A 226 3.98 -5.30 -2.55
N ARG A 227 3.04 -5.30 -3.52
CA ARG A 227 2.95 -4.25 -4.56
C ARG A 227 2.66 -2.86 -3.99
N HIS A 228 2.00 -2.79 -2.84
CA HIS A 228 1.67 -1.55 -2.14
C HIS A 228 2.49 -1.42 -0.85
N VAL A 229 2.70 -0.19 -0.42
CA VAL A 229 3.06 0.17 0.96
C VAL A 229 1.81 0.51 1.76
N SER A 230 1.92 0.43 3.08
CA SER A 230 0.82 0.77 3.99
C SER A 230 0.65 2.29 4.17
N TYR A 231 1.73 3.03 3.97
CA TYR A 231 1.82 4.50 4.01
C TYR A 231 3.08 4.94 3.24
N THR A 232 3.21 6.24 2.95
CA THR A 232 4.44 6.81 2.37
C THR A 232 5.62 6.58 3.31
N CYS A 233 6.69 5.95 2.83
CA CYS A 233 7.87 5.66 3.63
C CYS A 233 8.49 6.95 4.19
N ILE A 234 8.79 6.94 5.49
CA ILE A 234 9.33 8.08 6.23
C ILE A 234 10.80 7.79 6.46
N CYS A 235 11.72 8.41 5.71
CA CYS A 235 13.15 8.13 5.83
C CYS A 235 13.90 9.34 6.41
N GLY A 236 13.62 9.74 7.65
CA GLY A 236 14.24 10.91 8.26
C GLY A 236 15.70 10.68 8.70
N SER A 237 16.62 11.58 8.31
CA SER A 237 18.01 11.64 8.80
C SER A 237 18.36 12.99 9.44
N GLY A 238 19.11 13.00 10.53
CA GLY A 238 19.41 14.21 11.33
C GLY A 238 18.11 14.89 11.78
N ASP A 239 18.03 16.22 11.65
CA ASP A 239 16.84 17.05 11.96
C ASP A 239 15.52 16.50 11.37
N ASN A 240 15.56 15.82 10.21
CA ASN A 240 14.36 15.22 9.60
C ASN A 240 13.76 14.10 10.48
N ALA A 241 14.55 13.44 11.33
CA ALA A 241 14.07 12.45 12.29
C ALA A 241 13.15 13.06 13.38
N ALA A 242 13.15 14.38 13.54
CA ALA A 242 12.21 15.09 14.42
C ALA A 242 10.87 15.45 13.72
N VAL A 243 10.72 15.16 12.42
CA VAL A 243 9.51 15.44 11.64
C VAL A 243 8.69 14.16 11.49
N LEU A 244 7.70 13.97 12.38
CA LEU A 244 7.00 12.70 12.57
C LEU A 244 6.47 12.03 11.28
N HIS A 245 5.90 12.81 10.35
CA HIS A 245 5.41 12.33 9.05
C HIS A 245 6.22 12.94 7.89
N TYR A 246 7.55 12.86 7.96
CA TYR A 246 8.47 13.19 6.86
C TYR A 246 8.24 12.28 5.63
N GLY A 247 8.88 12.56 4.48
CA GLY A 247 8.78 11.73 3.27
C GLY A 247 7.61 12.05 2.34
N HIS A 248 6.63 12.84 2.79
CA HIS A 248 5.56 13.35 1.92
C HIS A 248 6.08 14.26 0.79
N ALA A 249 5.27 14.53 -0.23
CA ALA A 249 5.70 15.19 -1.48
C ALA A 249 6.44 16.55 -1.33
N ALA A 250 6.20 17.31 -0.25
CA ALA A 250 6.88 18.59 0.01
C ALA A 250 8.14 18.46 0.91
N ALA A 251 8.42 17.25 1.40
CA ALA A 251 9.61 16.88 2.17
C ALA A 251 10.08 15.45 1.77
N PRO A 252 10.42 15.21 0.48
CA PRO A 252 10.27 13.89 -0.15
C PRO A 252 11.53 13.02 -0.03
N ASN A 253 11.96 12.69 1.20
CA ASN A 253 13.11 11.82 1.47
C ASN A 253 14.38 12.23 0.69
N CYS A 254 14.67 13.54 0.63
CA CYS A 254 15.66 14.10 -0.28
C CYS A 254 16.91 14.68 0.39
N LYS A 255 17.11 14.47 1.70
CA LYS A 255 18.40 14.78 2.36
C LYS A 255 19.41 13.66 2.09
N MET A 256 20.68 14.06 2.07
CA MET A 256 21.82 13.15 2.05
C MET A 256 22.22 12.83 3.49
N LEU A 257 22.29 11.55 3.84
CA LEU A 257 22.79 11.07 5.13
C LEU A 257 24.22 11.60 5.35
N GLN A 258 24.44 12.26 6.47
CA GLN A 258 25.74 12.76 6.92
C GLN A 258 26.40 11.82 7.93
N ASP A 259 27.70 11.99 8.15
CA ASP A 259 28.36 11.35 9.30
C ASP A 259 27.87 12.02 10.59
N GLY A 260 27.53 11.22 11.58
CA GLY A 260 26.91 11.69 12.83
C GLY A 260 25.38 11.83 12.80
N ASP A 261 24.69 11.79 11.64
CA ASP A 261 23.22 11.78 11.60
C ASP A 261 22.65 10.58 12.40
N MET A 262 21.56 10.79 13.14
CA MET A 262 20.62 9.71 13.46
C MET A 262 19.68 9.51 12.27
N CYS A 263 19.44 8.26 11.89
CA CYS A 263 18.35 7.87 11.01
C CYS A 263 17.17 7.37 11.86
N LEU A 264 15.96 7.80 11.51
CA LEU A 264 14.69 7.27 11.99
C LEU A 264 13.87 6.94 10.74
N PHE A 265 13.84 5.66 10.39
CA PHE A 265 13.16 5.18 9.20
C PHE A 265 11.91 4.39 9.60
N ASP A 266 10.75 4.91 9.23
CA ASP A 266 9.43 4.34 9.51
C ASP A 266 8.77 3.91 8.21
N MET A 267 8.64 2.60 8.03
CA MET A 267 8.27 1.99 6.76
C MET A 267 7.55 0.65 6.96
N GLY A 268 6.45 0.44 6.22
CA GLY A 268 5.66 -0.78 6.26
C GLY A 268 5.11 -1.18 4.89
N GLY A 269 5.36 -2.43 4.48
CA GLY A 269 4.72 -3.00 3.28
C GLY A 269 3.23 -3.29 3.51
N ASN A 270 2.50 -3.58 2.43
CA ASN A 270 1.11 -4.04 2.47
C ASN A 270 0.93 -5.34 1.66
N TYR A 271 0.23 -6.33 2.21
CA TYR A 271 -0.03 -7.63 1.55
C TYR A 271 -1.45 -8.13 1.83
N ALA A 272 -2.17 -8.54 0.78
CA ALA A 272 -3.60 -8.89 0.85
C ALA A 272 -4.49 -7.80 1.51
N GLY A 273 -4.08 -6.53 1.40
CA GLY A 273 -4.68 -5.40 2.10
C GLY A 273 -4.15 -5.15 3.51
N TYR A 274 -3.55 -6.14 4.17
CA TYR A 274 -3.05 -6.04 5.55
C TYR A 274 -1.74 -5.26 5.63
N ALA A 275 -1.66 -4.39 6.64
CA ALA A 275 -0.56 -3.50 6.87
C ALA A 275 0.49 -4.08 7.83
N ALA A 276 1.75 -3.69 7.61
CA ALA A 276 2.78 -3.62 8.63
C ALA A 276 3.13 -2.16 8.92
N ASP A 277 3.71 -1.91 10.08
CA ASP A 277 4.13 -0.58 10.51
C ASP A 277 5.36 -0.70 11.44
N ILE A 278 6.54 -0.28 10.98
CA ILE A 278 7.80 -0.58 11.66
C ILE A 278 8.77 0.60 11.54
N THR A 279 9.20 1.09 12.70
CA THR A 279 10.17 2.17 12.85
C THR A 279 11.50 1.64 13.37
N CYS A 280 12.58 1.89 12.63
CA CYS A 280 13.95 1.58 13.03
C CYS A 280 14.77 2.86 13.17
N SER A 281 15.28 3.13 14.38
CA SER A 281 16.22 4.22 14.64
C SER A 281 17.66 3.72 14.79
N PHE A 282 18.62 4.33 14.11
CA PHE A 282 20.03 3.92 14.12
C PHE A 282 20.97 5.05 13.66
N PRO A 283 22.24 5.07 14.09
CA PRO A 283 23.23 6.05 13.62
C PRO A 283 23.61 5.78 12.17
N ALA A 284 23.62 6.81 11.32
CA ALA A 284 23.88 6.68 9.89
C ALA A 284 25.25 6.04 9.58
N ASN A 285 26.25 6.22 10.45
CA ASN A 285 27.60 5.66 10.32
C ASN A 285 27.79 4.30 11.02
N GLY A 286 26.73 3.74 11.63
CA GLY A 286 26.76 2.47 12.34
C GLY A 286 27.37 2.52 13.76
N LYS A 287 27.63 3.70 14.33
CA LYS A 287 28.15 3.87 15.69
C LYS A 287 27.43 5.00 16.44
N PHE A 288 26.76 4.65 17.54
CA PHE A 288 26.12 5.64 18.41
C PHE A 288 27.18 6.50 19.11
N THR A 289 26.94 7.80 19.20
CA THR A 289 27.57 8.65 20.23
C THR A 289 26.95 8.39 21.60
N GLU A 290 27.57 8.87 22.69
CA GLU A 290 26.98 8.74 24.04
C GLU A 290 25.61 9.43 24.14
N ASP A 291 25.45 10.61 23.53
CA ASP A 291 24.18 11.34 23.50
C ASP A 291 23.12 10.54 22.70
N GLN A 292 23.47 10.04 21.50
CA GLN A 292 22.57 9.20 20.70
C GLN A 292 22.16 7.93 21.42
N LYS A 293 23.11 7.28 22.10
CA LYS A 293 22.87 6.09 22.90
C LYS A 293 21.91 6.39 24.05
N LEU A 294 22.11 7.48 24.79
CA LEU A 294 21.22 7.87 25.90
C LEU A 294 19.75 8.03 25.45
N ILE A 295 19.52 8.72 24.33
CA ILE A 295 18.17 8.92 23.80
C ILE A 295 17.57 7.62 23.27
N TYR A 296 18.36 6.81 22.57
CA TYR A 296 17.94 5.50 22.07
C TYR A 296 17.59 4.53 23.20
N GLU A 297 18.42 4.45 24.25
CA GLU A 297 18.19 3.57 25.42
C GLU A 297 17.01 4.05 26.28
N ALA A 298 16.70 5.35 26.30
CA ALA A 298 15.47 5.86 26.93
C ALA A 298 14.19 5.41 26.20
N VAL A 299 14.18 5.48 24.86
CA VAL A 299 13.07 4.99 24.03
C VAL A 299 12.93 3.46 24.12
N LEU A 300 14.07 2.76 24.12
CA LEU A 300 14.13 1.31 24.34
C LEU A 300 13.52 0.90 25.69
N ALA A 301 13.86 1.61 26.77
CA ALA A 301 13.32 1.39 28.10
C ALA A 301 11.80 1.64 28.16
N ALA A 302 11.30 2.66 27.45
CA ALA A 302 9.88 2.96 27.33
C ALA A 302 9.11 1.82 26.62
N ARG A 303 9.62 1.33 25.49
CA ARG A 303 9.04 0.19 24.76
C ARG A 303 9.00 -1.06 25.62
N ASP A 304 10.11 -1.37 26.31
CA ASP A 304 10.21 -2.56 27.15
C ASP A 304 9.33 -2.48 28.39
N ALA A 305 9.06 -1.27 28.91
CA ALA A 305 8.08 -1.07 29.97
C ALA A 305 6.66 -1.40 29.49
N VAL A 306 6.28 -0.96 28.28
CA VAL A 306 4.99 -1.32 27.68
C VAL A 306 4.89 -2.83 27.42
N PHE A 307 5.93 -3.47 26.86
CA PHE A 307 5.91 -4.92 26.62
C PHE A 307 5.85 -5.76 27.90
N ARG A 308 6.37 -5.28 29.04
CA ARG A 308 6.20 -5.95 30.34
C ARG A 308 4.78 -5.83 30.89
N GLU A 309 4.14 -4.68 30.70
CA GLU A 309 2.83 -4.40 31.32
C GLU A 309 1.62 -4.70 30.42
N ALA A 310 1.77 -4.66 29.10
CA ALA A 310 0.68 -4.84 28.14
C ALA A 310 0.09 -6.25 28.23
N ARG A 311 -1.15 -6.32 28.73
CA ARG A 311 -1.93 -7.56 28.89
C ARG A 311 -3.43 -7.26 28.80
N PRO A 312 -4.29 -8.26 28.52
CA PRO A 312 -5.74 -8.09 28.55
C PRO A 312 -6.23 -7.44 29.85
N GLY A 313 -7.15 -6.47 29.73
CA GLY A 313 -7.71 -5.73 30.86
C GLY A 313 -7.01 -4.42 31.22
N VAL A 314 -5.83 -4.13 30.66
CA VAL A 314 -5.12 -2.85 30.83
C VAL A 314 -5.66 -1.79 29.87
N LYS A 315 -5.74 -0.50 30.27
CA LYS A 315 -6.16 0.59 29.38
C LYS A 315 -4.99 1.13 28.57
N TRP A 316 -5.19 1.46 27.30
CA TRP A 316 -4.12 2.01 26.46
C TRP A 316 -3.53 3.35 26.94
N PRO A 317 -4.32 4.32 27.48
CA PRO A 317 -3.76 5.55 28.05
C PRO A 317 -2.81 5.29 29.23
N ASP A 318 -3.05 4.25 30.02
CA ASP A 318 -2.17 3.87 31.13
C ASP A 318 -0.81 3.38 30.59
N MET A 319 -0.79 2.68 29.45
CA MET A 319 0.45 2.26 28.78
C MET A 319 1.26 3.44 28.25
N HIS A 320 0.60 4.46 27.70
CA HIS A 320 1.30 5.69 27.29
C HIS A 320 1.96 6.39 28.49
N LEU A 321 1.32 6.40 29.65
CA LEU A 321 1.94 6.92 30.88
C LEU A 321 3.08 6.02 31.40
N VAL A 322 2.99 4.69 31.27
CA VAL A 322 4.09 3.75 31.60
C VAL A 322 5.31 3.99 30.70
N ALA A 323 5.12 4.16 29.39
CA ALA A 323 6.18 4.51 28.45
C ALA A 323 6.86 5.84 28.84
N ASN A 324 6.05 6.88 29.06
CA ASN A 324 6.54 8.21 29.42
C ASN A 324 7.35 8.21 30.73
N ARG A 325 6.89 7.50 31.77
CA ARG A 325 7.64 7.38 33.04
C ARG A 325 9.01 6.75 32.82
N ALA A 326 9.06 5.59 32.17
CA ALA A 326 10.31 4.88 31.91
C ALA A 326 11.29 5.71 31.05
N MET A 327 10.78 6.46 30.06
CA MET A 327 11.59 7.40 29.26
C MET A 327 12.17 8.53 30.13
N LEU A 328 11.32 9.23 30.89
CA LEU A 328 11.74 10.36 31.73
C LEU A 328 12.70 9.91 32.86
N GLU A 329 12.46 8.74 33.47
CA GLU A 329 13.38 8.13 34.44
C GLU A 329 14.76 7.88 33.83
N HIS A 330 14.83 7.34 32.61
CA HIS A 330 16.09 7.07 31.93
C HIS A 330 16.84 8.37 31.57
N LEU A 331 16.13 9.37 31.01
CA LEU A 331 16.72 10.68 30.69
C LEU A 331 17.18 11.46 31.94
N LYS A 332 16.49 11.27 33.08
CA LYS A 332 16.91 11.78 34.39
C LYS A 332 18.17 11.06 34.90
N GLN A 333 18.25 9.73 34.77
CA GLN A 333 19.44 8.95 35.15
C GLN A 333 20.67 9.33 34.30
N GLY A 334 20.48 9.62 33.01
CA GLY A 334 21.52 10.16 32.13
C GLY A 334 21.87 11.64 32.36
N GLY A 335 21.21 12.33 33.31
CA GLY A 335 21.52 13.72 33.66
C GLY A 335 21.01 14.80 32.69
N LEU A 336 20.16 14.43 31.72
CA LEU A 336 19.54 15.36 30.78
C LEU A 336 18.39 16.16 31.44
N LEU A 337 17.62 15.47 32.29
CA LEU A 337 16.49 16.03 33.05
C LEU A 337 16.79 16.03 34.56
N LYS A 338 16.14 16.94 35.32
CA LYS A 338 16.29 17.08 36.78
C LYS A 338 14.94 17.29 37.47
N GLY A 339 14.77 16.77 38.68
CA GLY A 339 13.52 16.87 39.46
C GLY A 339 12.82 15.53 39.65
N ASP A 340 11.56 15.55 40.04
CA ASP A 340 10.71 14.34 40.11
C ASP A 340 10.02 14.03 38.77
N VAL A 341 9.71 12.75 38.52
CA VAL A 341 9.13 12.29 37.25
C VAL A 341 7.61 12.53 37.19
N GLU A 342 6.89 12.43 38.32
CA GLU A 342 5.46 12.74 38.32
C GLU A 342 5.24 14.26 38.18
N ASP A 343 6.12 15.08 38.76
CA ASP A 343 6.13 16.54 38.55
C ASP A 343 6.38 16.90 37.07
N MET A 344 7.31 16.21 36.39
CA MET A 344 7.55 16.38 34.94
C MET A 344 6.31 16.03 34.11
N ILE A 345 5.59 14.96 34.46
CA ILE A 345 4.37 14.53 33.76
C ILE A 345 3.23 15.52 34.03
N ALA A 346 3.08 16.00 35.27
CA ALA A 346 2.09 17.02 35.63
C ALA A 346 2.34 18.36 34.90
N ALA A 347 3.61 18.72 34.70
CA ALA A 347 4.03 19.87 33.89
C ALA A 347 3.95 19.62 32.36
N GLY A 348 3.64 18.39 31.93
CA GLY A 348 3.48 18.02 30.52
C GLY A 348 4.78 17.80 29.74
N VAL A 349 5.94 17.68 30.39
CA VAL A 349 7.26 17.50 29.76
C VAL A 349 7.29 16.27 28.84
N ASN A 350 6.56 15.21 29.21
CA ASN A 350 6.39 14.02 28.37
C ASN A 350 5.76 14.33 27.01
N GLY A 351 4.77 15.24 26.94
CA GLY A 351 4.12 15.64 25.68
C GLY A 351 4.96 16.57 24.80
N VAL A 352 6.10 17.06 25.32
CA VAL A 352 7.09 17.86 24.60
C VAL A 352 8.11 16.95 23.91
N LEU A 353 8.50 15.86 24.59
CA LEU A 353 9.46 14.88 24.08
C LEU A 353 8.76 13.81 23.22
N GLN A 354 7.53 13.43 23.53
CA GLN A 354 6.66 12.56 22.73
C GLN A 354 5.32 13.25 22.43
N PRO A 355 5.22 14.05 21.35
CA PRO A 355 4.01 14.80 21.02
C PRO A 355 2.92 13.99 20.28
N HIS A 356 3.08 12.67 20.16
CA HIS A 356 2.11 11.74 19.54
C HIS A 356 1.67 10.65 20.54
N GLY A 357 0.62 9.90 20.19
CA GLY A 357 0.19 8.75 21.00
C GLY A 357 1.24 7.65 21.05
N LEU A 358 1.17 6.76 22.06
CA LEU A 358 2.07 5.59 22.17
C LEU A 358 1.91 4.57 21.01
N GLY A 359 0.78 4.64 20.32
CA GLY A 359 0.45 3.76 19.22
C GLY A 359 -1.05 3.62 19.03
N HIS A 360 -1.42 2.74 18.11
CA HIS A 360 -2.76 2.62 17.55
C HIS A 360 -3.09 1.17 17.20
N LEU A 361 -4.35 0.91 16.84
CA LEU A 361 -4.74 -0.36 16.25
C LEU A 361 -4.10 -0.50 14.85
N LEU A 362 -3.69 -1.71 14.48
CA LEU A 362 -3.17 -2.06 13.16
C LEU A 362 -3.99 -3.21 12.57
N GLY A 363 -4.21 -3.22 11.25
CA GLY A 363 -4.96 -4.28 10.56
C GLY A 363 -4.92 -4.15 9.05
N LEU A 364 -6.09 -3.96 8.43
CA LEU A 364 -6.21 -3.64 6.99
C LEU A 364 -5.83 -2.19 6.69
N ASP A 365 -5.99 -1.29 7.65
CA ASP A 365 -5.44 0.06 7.60
C ASP A 365 -4.27 0.17 8.59
N VAL A 366 -3.32 1.07 8.31
CA VAL A 366 -2.18 1.35 9.20
C VAL A 366 -2.68 1.88 10.54
N HIS A 367 -3.47 2.96 10.48
CA HIS A 367 -4.33 3.42 11.57
C HIS A 367 -5.68 2.69 11.45
N ASP A 368 -5.77 1.51 12.05
CA ASP A 368 -6.93 0.64 11.91
C ASP A 368 -8.15 1.13 12.69
N VAL A 369 -9.33 0.75 12.19
CA VAL A 369 -10.61 1.27 12.65
C VAL A 369 -10.95 0.83 14.08
N GLY A 370 -11.86 1.57 14.71
CA GLY A 370 -12.53 1.14 15.94
C GLY A 370 -11.90 1.62 17.25
N GLY A 371 -10.93 2.54 17.20
CA GLY A 371 -10.31 3.11 18.40
C GLY A 371 -11.27 3.91 19.31
N TYR A 372 -12.30 4.52 18.73
CA TYR A 372 -13.31 5.34 19.42
C TYR A 372 -14.75 5.09 18.92
N LEU A 373 -15.20 3.83 18.93
CA LEU A 373 -16.61 3.50 18.63
C LEU A 373 -17.56 3.92 19.76
N SER A 374 -18.85 4.03 19.44
CA SER A 374 -19.90 4.23 20.45
C SER A 374 -19.84 3.13 21.53
N GLY A 375 -19.93 3.54 22.80
CA GLY A 375 -19.77 2.66 23.96
C GLY A 375 -18.32 2.34 24.36
N CYS A 376 -17.31 2.78 23.61
CA CYS A 376 -15.91 2.73 24.04
C CYS A 376 -15.54 3.97 24.90
N PRO A 377 -14.41 3.93 25.64
CA PRO A 377 -13.89 5.11 26.32
C PRO A 377 -13.61 6.26 25.34
N GLU A 378 -14.01 7.47 25.71
CA GLU A 378 -13.81 8.68 24.90
C GLU A 378 -12.31 9.03 24.72
N ARG A 379 -12.01 9.83 23.69
CA ARG A 379 -10.67 10.37 23.43
C ARG A 379 -10.27 11.31 24.58
N PRO A 380 -9.18 11.03 25.32
CA PRO A 380 -8.73 11.89 26.41
C PRO A 380 -8.43 13.32 25.95
N ALA A 381 -8.55 14.29 26.86
CA ALA A 381 -8.11 15.65 26.62
C ALA A 381 -6.61 15.84 26.91
N GLY A 382 -6.08 17.03 26.60
CA GLY A 382 -4.72 17.43 26.98
C GLY A 382 -3.63 16.61 26.27
N PRO A 383 -2.49 16.29 26.94
CA PRO A 383 -1.36 15.57 26.33
C PRO A 383 -1.74 14.22 25.71
N LEU A 384 -2.78 13.56 26.23
CA LEU A 384 -3.22 12.24 25.80
C LEU A 384 -4.14 12.26 24.57
N ALA A 385 -4.56 13.43 24.07
CA ALA A 385 -5.52 13.55 22.96
C ALA A 385 -5.02 12.99 21.62
N ARG A 386 -3.71 12.76 21.49
CA ARG A 386 -3.06 12.19 20.30
C ARG A 386 -3.08 10.67 20.24
N LEU A 387 -3.54 9.97 21.27
CA LEU A 387 -3.79 8.54 21.22
C LEU A 387 -4.90 8.24 20.19
N ARG A 388 -4.74 7.18 19.38
CA ARG A 388 -5.78 6.75 18.41
C ARG A 388 -6.77 5.75 18.99
N THR A 389 -6.58 5.35 20.25
CA THR A 389 -7.52 4.51 21.00
C THR A 389 -7.36 4.81 22.49
N ALA A 390 -8.47 4.78 23.25
CA ALA A 390 -8.45 4.80 24.71
C ALA A 390 -8.96 3.48 25.32
N ARG A 391 -9.08 2.44 24.48
CA ARG A 391 -9.73 1.18 24.85
C ARG A 391 -8.93 0.38 25.87
N VAL A 392 -9.65 -0.51 26.55
CA VAL A 392 -9.07 -1.62 27.29
C VAL A 392 -8.55 -2.64 26.28
N LEU A 393 -7.32 -3.13 26.49
CA LEU A 393 -6.69 -4.16 25.66
C LEU A 393 -7.45 -5.48 25.79
N LEU A 394 -7.77 -6.10 24.66
CA LEU A 394 -8.45 -7.38 24.56
C LEU A 394 -7.62 -8.38 23.73
N PRO A 395 -7.74 -9.70 23.98
CA PRO A 395 -7.10 -10.71 23.14
C PRO A 395 -7.54 -10.57 21.68
N GLY A 396 -6.59 -10.66 20.75
CA GLY A 396 -6.85 -10.51 19.31
C GLY A 396 -6.82 -9.06 18.81
N MET A 397 -6.70 -8.05 19.67
CA MET A 397 -6.25 -6.73 19.21
C MET A 397 -4.80 -6.80 18.74
N VAL A 398 -4.47 -6.07 17.67
CA VAL A 398 -3.10 -5.84 17.20
C VAL A 398 -2.86 -4.34 17.27
N LEU A 399 -1.74 -3.92 17.88
CA LEU A 399 -1.40 -2.51 18.08
C LEU A 399 0.06 -2.23 17.71
N THR A 400 0.38 -1.00 17.30
CA THR A 400 1.76 -0.48 17.36
C THR A 400 2.15 -0.19 18.81
N VAL A 401 3.44 -0.32 19.12
CA VAL A 401 4.07 0.20 20.33
C VAL A 401 5.26 1.00 19.86
N GLU A 402 5.10 2.32 19.81
CA GLU A 402 5.97 3.29 19.14
C GLU A 402 6.27 4.48 20.08
N PRO A 403 6.89 4.26 21.26
CA PRO A 403 7.38 5.37 22.06
C PRO A 403 8.51 6.09 21.31
N GLY A 404 8.57 7.41 21.45
CA GLY A 404 9.53 8.23 20.72
C GLY A 404 9.99 9.45 21.52
N CYS A 405 11.23 9.86 21.32
CA CYS A 405 11.84 11.03 21.94
C CYS A 405 12.41 11.94 20.85
N TYR A 406 11.92 13.19 20.79
CA TYR A 406 12.26 14.15 19.74
C TYR A 406 12.57 15.52 20.32
N PHE A 407 13.52 16.22 19.70
CA PHE A 407 13.90 17.59 20.08
C PHE A 407 13.34 18.60 19.08
N ILE A 408 12.02 18.79 19.08
CA ILE A 408 11.36 19.69 18.12
C ILE A 408 11.56 21.16 18.56
N PRO A 409 12.25 22.02 17.78
CA PRO A 409 12.64 23.38 18.21
C PRO A 409 11.51 24.20 18.83
N LYS A 410 10.35 24.29 18.16
CA LYS A 410 9.22 25.09 18.64
C LYS A 410 8.63 24.60 19.96
N GLN A 411 8.69 23.30 20.24
CA GLN A 411 8.13 22.71 21.47
C GLN A 411 9.14 22.85 22.61
N VAL A 412 10.41 22.50 22.36
CA VAL A 412 11.51 22.62 23.33
C VAL A 412 11.74 24.08 23.74
N LEU A 413 11.76 25.03 22.79
CA LEU A 413 11.89 26.46 23.07
C LEU A 413 10.74 26.98 23.94
N GLY A 414 9.50 26.54 23.68
CA GLY A 414 8.34 26.92 24.48
C GLY A 414 8.45 26.48 25.95
N CYS A 415 9.05 25.32 26.20
CA CYS A 415 9.20 24.77 27.55
C CYS A 415 10.44 25.27 28.27
N ALA A 416 11.53 25.59 27.55
CA ALA A 416 12.71 26.24 28.11
C ALA A 416 12.48 27.71 28.51
N LEU A 417 11.38 28.32 28.07
CA LEU A 417 10.96 29.68 28.43
C LEU A 417 10.02 29.73 29.65
N ALA A 418 9.59 28.59 30.19
CA ALA A 418 9.01 28.53 31.53
C ALA A 418 10.15 28.55 32.56
N GLU A 419 10.28 29.64 33.32
CA GLU A 419 11.53 30.04 34.00
C GLU A 419 12.07 29.06 35.08
N ASP A 420 11.32 28.01 35.44
CA ASP A 420 11.71 26.95 36.40
C ASP A 420 11.96 25.56 35.74
N CYS A 421 11.95 25.45 34.41
CA CYS A 421 11.86 24.15 33.73
C CYS A 421 13.21 23.41 33.58
N VAL A 422 13.50 22.50 34.53
CA VAL A 422 13.95 21.08 34.41
C VAL A 422 15.12 20.66 33.48
N VAL A 423 15.38 21.36 32.38
CA VAL A 423 16.18 20.90 31.24
C VAL A 423 17.60 21.49 31.25
N ASN A 424 18.61 20.65 31.10
CA ASN A 424 20.01 21.08 31.07
C ASN A 424 20.38 21.80 29.75
N SER A 425 21.28 22.77 29.79
CA SER A 425 21.79 23.49 28.60
C SER A 425 22.57 22.61 27.62
N ALA A 426 22.79 21.34 27.93
CA ALA A 426 23.26 20.34 26.98
C ALA A 426 22.26 20.09 25.82
N LEU A 427 20.95 20.34 26.02
CA LEU A 427 19.92 20.01 25.03
C LEU A 427 20.07 20.72 23.67
N TRP A 428 20.76 21.88 23.64
CA TRP A 428 21.07 22.61 22.40
C TRP A 428 21.94 21.83 21.40
N ARG A 429 22.53 20.70 21.82
CA ARG A 429 23.34 19.80 20.98
C ARG A 429 22.57 18.62 20.40
N LEU A 430 21.28 18.49 20.69
CA LEU A 430 20.45 17.32 20.34
C LEU A 430 19.34 17.64 19.33
N PHE A 431 19.33 18.84 18.74
CA PHE A 431 18.27 19.27 17.81
C PHE A 431 18.24 18.49 16.48
N ASP A 432 19.33 17.81 16.17
CA ASP A 432 19.51 16.89 15.05
C ASP A 432 19.12 15.43 15.38
N MET A 433 18.53 15.18 16.57
CA MET A 433 18.20 13.85 17.05
C MET A 433 16.69 13.61 17.24
N GLY A 434 16.24 12.48 16.69
CA GLY A 434 14.96 11.85 17.01
C GLY A 434 15.16 10.33 17.11
N GLY A 435 14.44 9.69 18.02
CA GLY A 435 14.44 8.23 18.16
C GLY A 435 13.02 7.71 18.39
N ASN A 436 12.62 6.73 17.59
CA ASN A 436 11.40 5.93 17.76
C ASN A 436 11.73 4.45 17.53
N TYR A 437 11.06 3.55 18.26
CA TYR A 437 11.20 2.11 18.08
C TYR A 437 9.81 1.47 18.04
N ALA A 438 9.40 1.01 16.85
CA ALA A 438 8.23 0.14 16.69
C ALA A 438 8.65 -1.27 16.29
N GLY A 439 8.03 -2.30 16.88
CA GLY A 439 8.41 -3.69 16.63
C GLY A 439 7.31 -4.70 16.92
N TYR A 440 7.28 -5.77 16.12
CA TYR A 440 6.33 -6.88 16.20
C TYR A 440 7.05 -8.22 16.44
N ALA A 441 6.39 -9.14 17.16
CA ALA A 441 6.94 -10.45 17.48
C ALA A 441 6.56 -11.54 16.45
N ALA A 442 7.31 -11.64 15.35
CA ALA A 442 7.38 -12.81 14.45
C ALA A 442 8.63 -12.75 13.53
N ASP A 443 9.36 -13.87 13.34
CA ASP A 443 10.74 -13.86 12.80
C ASP A 443 10.99 -14.78 11.55
N ILE A 444 11.90 -14.35 10.64
CA ILE A 444 12.73 -15.00 9.54
C ILE A 444 12.25 -16.35 8.87
N THR A 445 12.33 -16.67 7.55
CA THR A 445 13.11 -16.30 6.31
C THR A 445 12.15 -16.33 5.06
N CYS A 446 12.28 -15.60 3.94
CA CYS A 446 13.15 -15.66 2.72
C CYS A 446 12.86 -16.75 1.66
N SER A 447 12.74 -16.37 0.37
CA SER A 447 12.85 -17.26 -0.83
C SER A 447 13.09 -16.50 -2.16
N PHE A 448 13.59 -17.23 -3.17
CA PHE A 448 13.99 -16.78 -4.52
C PHE A 448 13.05 -17.39 -5.60
N PRO A 449 13.16 -17.03 -6.90
CA PRO A 449 12.43 -17.73 -7.97
C PRO A 449 12.76 -19.23 -7.99
N ALA A 450 11.76 -20.08 -8.25
CA ALA A 450 11.79 -21.52 -7.96
C ALA A 450 12.93 -22.36 -8.59
N ASN A 451 13.66 -21.84 -9.59
CA ASN A 451 14.86 -22.49 -10.14
C ASN A 451 16.00 -21.52 -10.58
N GLY A 452 15.76 -20.21 -10.60
CA GLY A 452 16.74 -19.18 -10.96
C GLY A 452 17.26 -19.19 -12.42
N LYS A 453 16.55 -19.76 -13.41
CA LYS A 453 17.03 -19.84 -14.81
C LYS A 453 15.93 -19.64 -15.86
N PHE A 454 16.22 -18.86 -16.91
CA PHE A 454 15.40 -18.74 -18.13
C PHE A 454 15.54 -19.97 -19.05
N THR A 455 14.49 -20.28 -19.83
CA THR A 455 14.54 -21.26 -20.93
C THR A 455 15.17 -20.65 -22.20
N GLU A 456 15.53 -21.48 -23.18
CA GLU A 456 16.07 -20.97 -24.46
C GLU A 456 15.03 -20.16 -25.25
N ASP A 457 13.76 -20.59 -25.30
CA ASP A 457 12.69 -19.82 -25.97
C ASP A 457 12.50 -18.44 -25.31
N GLN A 458 12.60 -18.36 -23.98
CA GLN A 458 12.52 -17.08 -23.25
C GLN A 458 13.69 -16.16 -23.56
N LYS A 459 14.90 -16.70 -23.73
CA LYS A 459 16.07 -15.91 -24.19
C LYS A 459 15.86 -15.42 -25.62
N LEU A 460 15.39 -16.29 -26.53
CA LEU A 460 15.14 -15.94 -27.92
C LEU A 460 14.08 -14.84 -28.07
N ILE A 461 13.00 -14.89 -27.28
CA ILE A 461 11.98 -13.83 -27.24
C ILE A 461 12.59 -12.51 -26.71
N TYR A 462 13.43 -12.60 -25.67
CA TYR A 462 14.14 -11.44 -25.13
C TYR A 462 15.13 -10.83 -26.14
N GLU A 463 15.89 -11.66 -26.87
CA GLU A 463 16.81 -11.26 -27.93
C GLU A 463 16.08 -10.64 -29.12
N ALA A 464 14.88 -11.13 -29.48
CA ALA A 464 14.03 -10.50 -30.50
C ALA A 464 13.56 -9.09 -30.11
N VAL A 465 13.20 -8.89 -28.83
CA VAL A 465 12.84 -7.57 -28.29
C VAL A 465 14.04 -6.61 -28.29
N LEU A 466 15.24 -7.11 -27.94
CA LEU A 466 16.48 -6.32 -28.03
C LEU A 466 16.82 -5.96 -29.50
N ALA A 467 16.68 -6.89 -30.43
CA ALA A 467 16.92 -6.65 -31.86
C ALA A 467 16.00 -5.55 -32.42
N ALA A 468 14.72 -5.56 -32.02
CA ALA A 468 13.76 -4.52 -32.36
C ALA A 468 14.12 -3.15 -31.79
N ARG A 469 14.51 -3.09 -30.50
CA ARG A 469 14.98 -1.85 -29.85
C ARG A 469 16.18 -1.26 -30.57
N ASP A 470 17.17 -2.10 -30.85
CA ASP A 470 18.43 -1.67 -31.44
C ASP A 470 18.26 -1.25 -32.91
N ALA A 471 17.27 -1.84 -33.62
CA ALA A 471 16.87 -1.38 -34.95
C ALA A 471 16.26 0.04 -34.92
N VAL A 472 15.40 0.32 -33.94
CA VAL A 472 14.84 1.67 -33.74
C VAL A 472 15.92 2.68 -33.36
N PHE A 473 16.82 2.34 -32.43
CA PHE A 473 17.89 3.23 -32.01
C PHE A 473 18.88 3.58 -33.13
N ARG A 474 19.05 2.73 -34.15
CA ARG A 474 19.82 3.07 -35.37
C ARG A 474 19.10 4.09 -36.26
N GLU A 475 17.77 4.07 -36.30
CA GLU A 475 16.96 4.96 -37.13
C GLU A 475 16.44 6.23 -36.44
N ALA A 476 16.46 6.28 -35.10
CA ALA A 476 15.94 7.39 -34.31
C ALA A 476 16.77 8.69 -34.48
N ARG A 477 16.39 9.51 -35.47
CA ARG A 477 16.99 10.83 -35.75
C ARG A 477 15.92 11.84 -36.22
N PRO A 478 16.15 13.16 -36.04
CA PRO A 478 15.24 14.18 -36.56
C PRO A 478 14.95 13.99 -38.07
N GLY A 479 13.69 14.18 -38.46
CA GLY A 479 13.22 13.98 -39.82
C GLY A 479 12.62 12.59 -40.13
N VAL A 480 12.81 11.59 -39.26
CA VAL A 480 12.18 10.25 -39.41
C VAL A 480 10.75 10.28 -38.85
N LYS A 481 9.80 9.59 -39.51
CA LYS A 481 8.41 9.49 -39.02
C LYS A 481 8.27 8.38 -37.98
N TRP A 482 7.46 8.61 -36.95
CA TRP A 482 7.17 7.60 -35.91
C TRP A 482 6.62 6.26 -36.47
N PRO A 483 5.70 6.25 -37.46
CA PRO A 483 5.22 4.99 -38.05
C PRO A 483 6.31 4.18 -38.75
N ASP A 484 7.28 4.84 -39.40
CA ASP A 484 8.37 4.18 -40.12
C ASP A 484 9.29 3.43 -39.14
N MET A 485 9.55 3.99 -37.96
CA MET A 485 10.32 3.32 -36.90
C MET A 485 9.57 2.14 -36.28
N HIS A 486 8.24 2.20 -36.15
CA HIS A 486 7.46 1.05 -35.70
C HIS A 486 7.51 -0.10 -36.71
N LEU A 487 7.49 0.19 -38.02
CA LEU A 487 7.73 -0.82 -39.06
C LEU A 487 9.15 -1.42 -38.98
N VAL A 488 10.17 -0.61 -38.71
CA VAL A 488 11.56 -1.09 -38.49
C VAL A 488 11.66 -2.03 -37.28
N ALA A 489 11.00 -1.68 -36.16
CA ALA A 489 10.94 -2.52 -34.96
C ALA A 489 10.27 -3.88 -35.25
N ASN A 490 9.08 -3.84 -35.87
CA ASN A 490 8.28 -5.02 -36.18
C ASN A 490 9.03 -5.98 -37.11
N ARG A 491 9.67 -5.45 -38.16
CA ARG A 491 10.51 -6.21 -39.09
C ARG A 491 11.64 -6.94 -38.34
N ALA A 492 12.43 -6.21 -37.57
CA ALA A 492 13.56 -6.79 -36.83
C ALA A 492 13.12 -7.86 -35.82
N MET A 493 11.98 -7.67 -35.15
CA MET A 493 11.41 -8.66 -34.22
C MET A 493 10.97 -9.94 -34.96
N LEU A 494 10.21 -9.80 -36.05
CA LEU A 494 9.71 -10.94 -36.84
C LEU A 494 10.85 -11.71 -37.52
N GLU A 495 11.85 -11.02 -38.05
CA GLU A 495 13.07 -11.64 -38.59
C GLU A 495 13.81 -12.47 -37.53
N HIS A 496 13.94 -11.96 -36.30
CA HIS A 496 14.64 -12.66 -35.22
C HIS A 496 13.85 -13.89 -34.71
N LEU A 497 12.54 -13.75 -34.50
CA LEU A 497 11.66 -14.87 -34.11
C LEU A 497 11.60 -15.97 -35.19
N LYS A 498 11.62 -15.58 -36.47
CA LYS A 498 11.73 -16.52 -37.61
C LYS A 498 13.08 -17.22 -37.64
N GLN A 499 14.19 -16.51 -37.43
CA GLN A 499 15.54 -17.10 -37.38
C GLN A 499 15.69 -18.10 -36.23
N GLY A 500 15.07 -17.85 -35.09
CA GLY A 500 15.02 -18.77 -33.95
C GLY A 500 13.96 -19.88 -34.04
N GLY A 501 13.18 -19.96 -35.12
CA GLY A 501 12.21 -21.03 -35.35
C GLY A 501 10.88 -20.91 -34.58
N LEU A 502 10.57 -19.75 -34.00
CA LEU A 502 9.28 -19.48 -33.34
C LEU A 502 8.17 -19.04 -34.32
N LEU A 503 8.53 -18.64 -35.55
CA LEU A 503 7.61 -18.24 -36.61
C LEU A 503 8.02 -18.81 -37.98
N GLU A 504 7.04 -19.18 -38.80
CA GLU A 504 7.24 -19.68 -40.17
C GLU A 504 6.49 -18.80 -41.19
N GLY A 505 7.06 -18.59 -42.38
CA GLY A 505 6.48 -17.76 -43.45
C GLY A 505 7.41 -16.63 -43.91
N ASP A 506 6.92 -15.74 -44.78
CA ASP A 506 7.63 -14.51 -45.15
C ASP A 506 7.33 -13.35 -44.19
N VAL A 507 8.31 -12.47 -43.97
CA VAL A 507 8.17 -11.36 -43.01
C VAL A 507 7.28 -10.24 -43.57
N GLU A 508 7.28 -9.98 -44.87
CA GLU A 508 6.38 -8.98 -45.46
C GLU A 508 4.93 -9.45 -45.42
N ASP A 509 4.70 -10.73 -45.69
CA ASP A 509 3.38 -11.35 -45.58
C ASP A 509 2.87 -11.31 -44.12
N MET A 510 3.73 -11.57 -43.13
CA MET A 510 3.40 -11.42 -41.70
C MET A 510 3.01 -9.98 -41.32
N ILE A 511 3.75 -8.98 -41.82
CA ILE A 511 3.48 -7.56 -41.58
C ILE A 511 2.17 -7.14 -42.26
N ALA A 512 1.94 -7.56 -43.51
CA ALA A 512 0.72 -7.29 -44.26
C ALA A 512 -0.51 -7.94 -43.62
N ALA A 513 -0.36 -9.16 -43.07
CA ALA A 513 -1.40 -9.86 -42.32
C ALA A 513 -1.61 -9.33 -40.89
N GLY A 514 -0.80 -8.38 -40.41
CA GLY A 514 -0.92 -7.78 -39.09
C GLY A 514 -0.48 -8.67 -37.93
N VAL A 515 0.37 -9.69 -38.17
CA VAL A 515 0.90 -10.60 -37.13
C VAL A 515 1.62 -9.82 -36.03
N ASN A 516 2.30 -8.73 -36.40
CA ASN A 516 2.90 -7.78 -35.46
C ASN A 516 1.90 -7.17 -34.48
N GLY A 517 0.65 -6.91 -34.89
CA GLY A 517 -0.39 -6.34 -34.02
C GLY A 517 -0.97 -7.34 -33.01
N VAL A 518 -0.70 -8.65 -33.21
CA VAL A 518 -0.99 -9.72 -32.25
C VAL A 518 0.18 -9.89 -31.27
N LEU A 519 1.42 -9.88 -31.79
CA LEU A 519 2.64 -10.02 -30.99
C LEU A 519 3.05 -8.75 -30.24
N GLN A 520 2.64 -7.57 -30.70
CA GLN A 520 2.86 -6.28 -30.04
C GLN A 520 1.55 -5.49 -30.09
N PRO A 521 0.64 -5.69 -29.12
CA PRO A 521 -0.70 -5.11 -29.17
C PRO A 521 -0.73 -3.60 -28.93
N HIS A 522 0.35 -3.00 -28.43
CA HIS A 522 0.55 -1.57 -28.24
C HIS A 522 1.50 -0.96 -29.29
N GLY A 523 1.52 0.37 -29.42
CA GLY A 523 2.50 1.05 -30.29
C GLY A 523 3.95 0.90 -29.81
N LEU A 524 4.93 1.34 -30.62
CA LEU A 524 6.37 1.26 -30.29
C LEU A 524 6.79 1.99 -29.00
N GLY A 525 5.93 2.82 -28.44
CA GLY A 525 6.21 3.76 -27.37
C GLY A 525 5.45 5.05 -27.61
N HIS A 526 5.79 6.08 -26.85
CA HIS A 526 5.11 7.37 -26.85
C HIS A 526 6.08 8.52 -26.62
N LEU A 527 5.61 9.74 -26.85
CA LEU A 527 6.35 10.94 -26.45
C LEU A 527 6.35 11.05 -24.92
N LEU A 528 7.44 11.59 -24.36
CA LEU A 528 7.55 11.92 -22.94
C LEU A 528 7.51 13.44 -22.77
N GLY A 529 6.63 13.91 -21.89
CA GLY A 529 6.47 15.32 -21.55
C GLY A 529 6.41 15.51 -20.04
N LEU A 530 5.40 16.24 -19.55
CA LEU A 530 5.09 16.30 -18.11
C LEU A 530 4.41 15.02 -17.60
N ASP A 531 3.80 14.23 -18.49
CA ASP A 531 3.21 12.93 -18.21
C ASP A 531 3.88 11.85 -19.09
N VAL A 532 3.74 10.60 -18.65
CA VAL A 532 4.15 9.39 -19.36
C VAL A 532 3.34 9.22 -20.66
N HIS A 533 2.12 9.76 -20.75
CA HIS A 533 1.28 9.67 -21.95
C HIS A 533 0.85 11.05 -22.50
N ASP A 534 1.83 11.92 -22.79
CA ASP A 534 1.56 13.30 -23.25
C ASP A 534 0.63 13.35 -24.50
N VAL A 535 -0.48 14.06 -24.35
CA VAL A 535 -1.67 14.09 -25.24
C VAL A 535 -1.46 14.76 -26.61
N GLY A 536 -0.25 15.18 -26.94
CA GLY A 536 0.07 15.87 -28.21
C GLY A 536 -0.06 15.04 -29.51
N GLY A 537 -0.40 13.75 -29.43
CA GLY A 537 -0.25 12.77 -30.51
C GLY A 537 -0.86 13.13 -31.87
N TYR A 538 -2.08 13.72 -31.86
CA TYR A 538 -2.93 13.98 -33.04
C TYR A 538 -3.69 15.33 -32.98
N LEU A 539 -3.08 16.37 -32.41
CA LEU A 539 -3.66 17.72 -32.37
C LEU A 539 -3.85 18.32 -33.78
N SER A 540 -4.73 19.33 -33.90
CA SER A 540 -4.98 20.04 -35.17
C SER A 540 -3.66 20.50 -35.84
N GLY A 541 -3.46 20.13 -37.10
CA GLY A 541 -2.22 20.33 -37.85
C GLY A 541 -1.22 19.16 -37.81
N CYS A 542 -1.49 18.09 -37.05
CA CYS A 542 -0.72 16.84 -37.12
C CYS A 542 -1.20 15.92 -38.26
N PRO A 543 -0.37 14.96 -38.72
CA PRO A 543 -0.82 13.90 -39.64
C PRO A 543 -1.92 13.04 -39.00
N GLU A 544 -2.88 12.59 -39.80
CA GLU A 544 -3.97 11.71 -39.35
C GLU A 544 -3.46 10.36 -38.82
N ARG A 545 -4.30 9.67 -38.04
CA ARG A 545 -3.99 8.34 -37.52
C ARG A 545 -3.94 7.33 -38.68
N PRO A 546 -2.85 6.56 -38.84
CA PRO A 546 -2.75 5.57 -39.92
C PRO A 546 -3.84 4.51 -39.82
N ALA A 547 -4.26 3.96 -40.96
CA ALA A 547 -5.15 2.80 -41.01
C ALA A 547 -4.38 1.47 -40.91
N GLY A 548 -5.10 0.36 -40.78
CA GLY A 548 -4.53 -1.00 -40.81
C GLY A 548 -3.60 -1.30 -39.61
N PRO A 549 -2.49 -2.03 -39.79
CA PRO A 549 -1.63 -2.51 -38.69
C PRO A 549 -0.93 -1.39 -37.89
N LEU A 550 -1.05 -0.13 -38.33
CA LEU A 550 -0.49 1.05 -37.67
C LEU A 550 -1.54 1.88 -36.91
N ALA A 551 -2.81 1.46 -36.91
CA ALA A 551 -3.92 2.19 -36.28
C ALA A 551 -3.83 2.30 -34.75
N ARG A 552 -2.97 1.50 -34.10
CA ARG A 552 -2.74 1.55 -32.64
C ARG A 552 -1.63 2.52 -32.21
N LEU A 553 -0.93 3.18 -33.15
CA LEU A 553 0.06 4.20 -32.79
C LEU A 553 -0.58 5.35 -32.01
N ARG A 554 0.14 5.84 -30.98
CA ARG A 554 -0.22 7.05 -30.21
C ARG A 554 0.21 8.35 -30.90
N THR A 555 1.04 8.30 -31.95
CA THR A 555 1.35 9.45 -32.81
C THR A 555 1.79 9.04 -34.22
N ALA A 556 1.61 9.93 -35.19
CA ALA A 556 2.16 9.82 -36.56
C ALA A 556 3.19 10.92 -36.88
N ARG A 557 3.69 11.64 -35.86
CA ARG A 557 4.60 12.79 -36.02
C ARG A 557 5.96 12.41 -36.62
N VAL A 558 6.60 13.41 -37.23
CA VAL A 558 8.03 13.41 -37.57
C VAL A 558 8.82 13.77 -36.32
N LEU A 559 9.93 13.08 -36.06
CA LEU A 559 10.86 13.43 -34.97
C LEU A 559 11.47 14.81 -35.21
N LEU A 560 11.40 15.67 -34.20
CA LEU A 560 12.04 16.98 -34.17
C LEU A 560 13.18 17.01 -33.14
N PRO A 561 14.19 17.88 -33.30
CA PRO A 561 15.23 18.07 -32.29
C PRO A 561 14.62 18.43 -30.93
N GLY A 562 15.10 17.80 -29.86
CA GLY A 562 14.62 18.02 -28.49
C GLY A 562 13.39 17.20 -28.08
N MET A 563 12.80 16.39 -28.96
CA MET A 563 11.77 15.42 -28.55
C MET A 563 12.38 14.31 -27.69
N VAL A 564 11.74 14.01 -26.56
CA VAL A 564 12.01 12.84 -25.71
C VAL A 564 10.89 11.81 -25.93
N LEU A 565 11.25 10.54 -25.99
CA LEU A 565 10.38 9.45 -26.40
C LEU A 565 10.77 8.14 -25.71
N THR A 566 9.79 7.27 -25.45
CA THR A 566 10.06 5.88 -25.08
C THR A 566 10.20 5.00 -26.32
N VAL A 567 11.04 3.96 -26.22
CA VAL A 567 11.17 2.89 -27.21
C VAL A 567 10.94 1.58 -26.47
N GLU A 568 9.73 1.07 -26.62
CA GLU A 568 9.15 -0.09 -25.94
C GLU A 568 8.70 -1.11 -26.98
N PRO A 569 9.62 -1.78 -27.69
CA PRO A 569 9.29 -3.02 -28.36
C PRO A 569 8.94 -4.09 -27.32
N GLY A 570 7.94 -4.91 -27.62
CA GLY A 570 7.51 -5.98 -26.75
C GLY A 570 6.92 -7.12 -27.57
N CYS A 571 7.14 -8.35 -27.11
CA CYS A 571 6.66 -9.56 -27.76
C CYS A 571 5.76 -10.33 -26.78
N TYR A 572 4.48 -10.45 -27.12
CA TYR A 572 3.41 -10.95 -26.28
C TYR A 572 2.78 -12.19 -26.93
N PHE A 573 2.71 -13.28 -26.18
CA PHE A 573 2.01 -14.50 -26.57
C PHE A 573 0.70 -14.56 -25.79
N ILE A 574 -0.35 -13.95 -26.34
CA ILE A 574 -1.69 -13.99 -25.76
C ILE A 574 -2.27 -15.39 -26.08
N PRO A 575 -2.56 -16.24 -25.07
CA PRO A 575 -3.06 -17.58 -25.32
C PRO A 575 -4.47 -17.51 -25.90
N LYS A 576 -4.64 -17.93 -27.16
CA LYS A 576 -5.97 -18.06 -27.77
C LYS A 576 -6.81 -19.07 -26.99
N VAL A 577 -7.94 -18.62 -26.46
CA VAL A 577 -9.08 -19.50 -26.23
C VAL A 577 -9.59 -19.95 -27.61
N SER A 578 -9.97 -21.21 -27.73
CA SER A 578 -10.54 -21.77 -28.96
C SER A 578 -11.81 -21.03 -29.37
N LEU A 579 -11.85 -20.58 -30.62
CA LEU A 579 -13.06 -20.12 -31.32
C LEU A 579 -14.09 -21.26 -31.45
#